data_AF-A0A1B0A3F9-F1
#
_entry.id   AF-A0A1B0A3F9-F1
#
_cell.length_a   1.000
_cell.length_b   1.000
_cell.length_c   1.000
_cell.angle_alpha   90.00
_cell.angle_beta   90.00
_cell.angle_gamma   90.00
#
_symmetry.space_group_name_H-M   'P 1'
#
loop_
_entity.id
_entity.type
_entity.pdbx_description
1 polymer ?
#
loop_
_entity_poly.entity_id
_entity_poly.type
_entity_poly.pdbx_seq_one_letter_code
_entity_poly.pdbx_strand_id
1 'polypeptide(L)'
;MAQEQQIRKGNTIVNTYGRVNNLTNHERFRVSFCTDLDKSVLVNNFEKRGWSQVGSDDDWNFYWACVQSCRGIFSVDSGYRMNDNQMINHFPNHYELSRKDLLVKNIKRYRKDLERDGNGLAEKAESNWSNSASTRYLHLDFVPITFVLPADYNMFVEEYRKNPQSTWIMKPCVLPPDGVPDVRWNKIPSQDALGNFELLLDEEIAAQEENQHASHIRICKSLANRWK
;
A
#
# COMPACT_ATOMS: atom_id res chain seq x y z
N MET A 1 -54.34 30.15 38.78
CA MET A 1 -53.86 30.01 37.39
C MET A 1 -52.48 30.63 37.34
N ALA A 2 -51.45 29.78 37.30
CA ALA A 2 -50.06 30.20 37.29
C ALA A 2 -49.49 29.99 35.89
N GLN A 3 -48.86 31.03 35.33
CA GLN A 3 -47.72 30.88 34.43
C GLN A 3 -46.81 32.09 34.65
N GLU A 4 -45.56 31.80 35.05
CA GLU A 4 -44.45 32.74 34.92
C GLU A 4 -43.23 31.99 34.39
N GLN A 5 -42.51 32.66 33.50
CA GLN A 5 -41.47 32.15 32.60
C GLN A 5 -40.20 31.72 33.32
N GLN A 6 -39.45 30.78 32.73
CA GLN A 6 -37.99 30.76 32.87
C GLN A 6 -37.24 30.21 31.65
N ILE A 7 -36.17 30.94 31.36
CA ILE A 7 -35.23 30.93 30.23
C ILE A 7 -34.46 29.60 30.13
N ARG A 8 -34.40 28.98 28.93
CA ARG A 8 -33.51 27.83 28.64
C ARG A 8 -32.14 28.33 28.20
N LYS A 9 -31.13 28.16 29.07
CA LYS A 9 -29.70 28.21 28.72
C LYS A 9 -29.32 26.90 28.02
N GLY A 10 -28.87 26.97 26.78
CA GLY A 10 -28.24 25.85 26.10
C GLY A 10 -26.81 25.67 26.61
N ASN A 11 -26.53 24.54 27.26
CA ASN A 11 -25.19 24.16 27.67
C ASN A 11 -24.48 23.41 26.53
N THR A 12 -23.42 24.03 26.01
CA THR A 12 -22.37 23.41 25.20
C THR A 12 -21.74 22.25 25.97
N ILE A 13 -21.71 21.04 25.39
CA ILE A 13 -20.91 19.93 25.91
C ILE A 13 -19.71 19.74 25.00
N VAL A 14 -18.58 20.29 25.44
CA VAL A 14 -17.24 19.89 25.01
C VAL A 14 -16.87 18.71 25.90
N ASN A 15 -16.59 17.54 25.34
CA ASN A 15 -15.98 16.44 26.09
C ASN A 15 -14.59 16.15 25.54
N THR A 16 -13.63 16.83 26.16
CA THR A 16 -12.20 16.58 26.04
C THR A 16 -11.81 15.52 27.07
N TYR A 17 -11.14 14.45 26.61
CA TYR A 17 -10.38 13.46 27.38
C TYR A 17 -11.13 12.62 28.45
N GLY A 18 -11.38 11.35 28.09
CA GLY A 18 -10.98 10.20 28.92
C GLY A 18 -11.56 10.10 30.33
N ARG A 19 -12.88 9.96 30.47
CA ARG A 19 -13.50 9.35 31.67
C ARG A 19 -14.73 8.55 31.28
N VAL A 20 -14.66 7.24 31.49
CA VAL A 20 -15.77 6.31 31.25
C VAL A 20 -16.70 6.37 32.45
N ASN A 21 -17.91 6.90 32.27
CA ASN A 21 -18.99 6.77 33.25
C ASN A 21 -19.50 5.33 33.22
N ASN A 22 -19.44 4.65 34.37
CA ASN A 22 -20.06 3.35 34.60
C ASN A 22 -21.59 3.51 34.55
N LEU A 23 -22.18 3.23 33.38
CA LEU A 23 -23.61 3.02 33.23
C LEU A 23 -23.90 1.51 33.18
N THR A 24 -24.83 1.13 34.02
CA THR A 24 -25.32 -0.23 34.26
C THR A 24 -26.01 -0.83 33.03
N ASN A 25 -25.62 -2.06 32.66
CA ASN A 25 -26.41 -3.08 31.98
C ASN A 25 -27.05 -2.74 30.61
N HIS A 26 -26.30 -2.14 29.68
CA HIS A 26 -26.58 -2.34 28.26
C HIS A 26 -25.98 -3.68 27.83
N GLU A 27 -26.75 -4.51 27.11
CA GLU A 27 -26.18 -5.53 26.23
C GLU A 27 -24.95 -4.92 25.58
N ARG A 28 -23.74 -5.42 25.90
CA ARG A 28 -22.53 -4.88 25.30
C ARG A 28 -22.75 -4.95 23.80
N PHE A 29 -22.83 -3.81 23.13
CA PHE A 29 -22.87 -3.74 21.67
C PHE A 29 -21.69 -4.57 21.17
N ARG A 30 -21.97 -5.79 20.75
CA ARG A 30 -20.96 -6.78 20.47
C ARG A 30 -20.58 -6.54 19.02
N VAL A 31 -19.44 -5.88 18.84
CA VAL A 31 -18.93 -5.49 17.51
C VAL A 31 -18.90 -6.71 16.61
N SER A 32 -19.57 -6.62 15.46
CA SER A 32 -19.54 -7.64 14.42
C SER A 32 -18.42 -7.34 13.41
N PHE A 33 -17.73 -8.37 12.95
CA PHE A 33 -16.70 -8.26 11.93
C PHE A 33 -16.89 -9.25 10.78
N CYS A 34 -16.45 -8.85 9.60
CA CYS A 34 -16.39 -9.68 8.41
C CYS A 34 -14.95 -9.70 7.87
N THR A 35 -14.54 -10.80 7.22
CA THR A 35 -13.23 -10.91 6.55
C THR A 35 -13.29 -11.90 5.40
N ASP A 36 -12.70 -11.53 4.26
CA ASP A 36 -12.51 -12.43 3.10
C ASP A 36 -11.21 -13.22 3.19
N LEU A 37 -10.41 -12.92 4.21
CA LEU A 37 -9.08 -13.47 4.39
C LEU A 37 -9.11 -14.52 5.50
N ASP A 38 -8.73 -15.74 5.15
CA ASP A 38 -8.46 -16.79 6.14
C ASP A 38 -7.06 -16.59 6.74
N LYS A 39 -6.97 -15.62 7.66
CA LYS A 39 -5.75 -15.31 8.42
C LYS A 39 -6.06 -15.42 9.91
N SER A 40 -5.58 -16.51 10.52
CA SER A 40 -5.79 -16.82 11.94
C SER A 40 -5.39 -15.69 12.88
N VAL A 41 -4.35 -14.90 12.53
CA VAL A 41 -3.93 -13.74 13.34
C VAL A 41 -5.05 -12.70 13.46
N LEU A 42 -5.81 -12.45 12.40
CA LEU A 42 -6.93 -11.50 12.42
C LEU A 42 -8.10 -12.05 13.22
N VAL A 43 -8.54 -13.27 12.89
CA VAL A 43 -9.68 -13.93 13.55
C VAL A 43 -9.43 -14.04 15.06
N ASN A 44 -8.29 -14.60 15.48
CA ASN A 44 -7.94 -14.74 16.89
C ASN A 44 -7.86 -13.38 17.62
N ASN A 45 -7.45 -12.32 16.91
CA ASN A 45 -7.34 -10.98 17.49
C ASN A 45 -8.72 -10.35 17.74
N PHE A 46 -9.66 -10.53 16.81
CA PHE A 46 -11.04 -10.05 16.94
C PHE A 46 -11.83 -10.86 17.97
N GLU A 47 -11.71 -12.19 17.96
CA GLU A 47 -12.35 -13.05 18.97
C GLU A 47 -11.87 -12.75 20.39
N LYS A 48 -10.57 -12.52 20.59
CA LYS A 48 -10.02 -12.10 21.89
C LYS A 48 -10.57 -10.76 22.39
N ARG A 49 -11.06 -9.90 21.49
CA ARG A 49 -11.76 -8.64 21.83
C ARG A 49 -13.25 -8.84 22.09
N GLY A 50 -13.76 -10.06 21.96
CA GLY A 50 -15.17 -10.41 22.09
C GLY A 50 -16.01 -10.07 20.85
N TRP A 51 -15.38 -9.83 19.70
CA TRP A 51 -16.09 -9.51 18.46
C TRP A 51 -16.75 -10.77 17.88
N SER A 52 -17.85 -10.60 17.15
CA SER A 52 -18.58 -11.69 16.49
C SER A 52 -18.26 -11.72 15.00
N GLN A 53 -17.87 -12.87 14.46
CA GLN A 53 -17.76 -13.00 13.01
C GLN A 53 -19.16 -13.12 12.37
N VAL A 54 -19.37 -12.39 11.28
CA VAL A 54 -20.60 -12.41 10.47
C VAL A 54 -20.23 -12.52 8.98
N GLY A 55 -21.21 -12.87 8.14
CA GLY A 55 -21.06 -12.89 6.68
C GLY A 55 -20.95 -11.50 6.06
N SER A 56 -20.56 -11.44 4.78
CA SER A 56 -20.47 -10.17 4.02
C SER A 56 -21.83 -9.53 3.76
N ASP A 57 -22.88 -10.35 3.73
CA ASP A 57 -24.26 -9.95 3.48
C ASP A 57 -25.04 -9.62 4.76
N ASP A 58 -24.41 -9.82 5.94
CA ASP A 58 -24.99 -9.52 7.25
C ASP A 58 -24.66 -8.08 7.71
N ASP A 59 -25.24 -7.66 8.84
CA ASP A 59 -24.91 -6.38 9.48
C ASP A 59 -23.55 -6.44 10.21
N TRP A 60 -22.50 -5.98 9.53
CA TRP A 60 -21.14 -5.89 10.05
C TRP A 60 -20.79 -4.48 10.49
N ASN A 61 -19.96 -4.33 11.53
CA ASN A 61 -19.38 -3.04 11.92
C ASN A 61 -17.98 -2.83 11.33
N PHE A 62 -17.20 -3.90 11.21
CA PHE A 62 -15.83 -3.82 10.70
C PHE A 62 -15.56 -4.91 9.66
N TYR A 63 -15.19 -4.50 8.45
CA TYR A 63 -14.84 -5.42 7.36
C TYR A 63 -13.33 -5.36 7.10
N TRP A 64 -12.63 -6.45 7.43
CA TRP A 64 -11.27 -6.69 6.95
C TRP A 64 -11.31 -7.29 5.53
N ALA A 65 -11.48 -6.43 4.55
CA ALA A 65 -11.65 -6.81 3.16
C ALA A 65 -10.31 -7.07 2.46
N CYS A 66 -10.34 -7.92 1.43
CA CYS A 66 -9.27 -7.95 0.42
C CYS A 66 -9.42 -6.79 -0.57
N VAL A 67 -8.40 -6.53 -1.39
CA VAL A 67 -8.43 -5.45 -2.41
C VAL A 67 -9.60 -5.62 -3.39
N GLN A 68 -9.98 -6.85 -3.73
CA GLN A 68 -11.07 -7.12 -4.67
C GLN A 68 -12.44 -6.73 -4.08
N SER A 69 -12.75 -7.19 -2.87
CA SER A 69 -14.00 -6.84 -2.18
C SER A 69 -14.06 -5.34 -1.89
N CYS A 70 -12.95 -4.75 -1.48
CA CYS A 70 -12.83 -3.30 -1.29
C CYS A 70 -13.18 -2.53 -2.58
N ARG A 71 -12.70 -2.98 -3.75
CA ARG A 71 -13.07 -2.36 -5.03
C ARG A 71 -14.55 -2.51 -5.33
N GLY A 72 -15.15 -3.66 -5.03
CA GLY A 72 -16.59 -3.88 -5.18
C GLY A 72 -17.40 -2.92 -4.31
N ILE A 73 -17.05 -2.81 -3.02
CA ILE A 73 -17.74 -1.96 -2.03
C ILE A 73 -17.65 -0.47 -2.40
N PHE A 74 -16.50 0.00 -2.90
CA PHE A 74 -16.33 1.38 -3.34
C PHE A 74 -16.72 1.63 -4.81
N SER A 75 -17.13 0.60 -5.55
CA SER A 75 -17.51 0.77 -6.94
C SER A 75 -18.80 1.59 -7.03
N VAL A 76 -18.81 2.59 -7.90
CA VAL A 76 -20.00 3.40 -8.19
C VAL A 76 -21.13 2.52 -8.73
N ASP A 77 -20.78 1.46 -9.46
CA ASP A 77 -21.75 0.51 -10.04
C ASP A 77 -22.47 -0.34 -9.00
N SER A 78 -21.86 -0.51 -7.80
CA SER A 78 -22.51 -1.26 -6.73
C SER A 78 -23.72 -0.54 -6.14
N GLY A 79 -23.78 0.80 -6.28
CA GLY A 79 -24.77 1.65 -5.61
C GLY A 79 -24.71 1.60 -4.07
N TYR A 80 -23.73 0.88 -3.50
CA TYR A 80 -23.63 0.64 -2.08
C TYR A 80 -23.01 1.83 -1.36
N ARG A 81 -23.62 2.25 -0.25
CA ARG A 81 -23.11 3.31 0.60
C ARG A 81 -22.99 2.78 2.01
N MET A 82 -21.77 2.74 2.53
CA MET A 82 -21.50 2.31 3.90
C MET A 82 -22.17 3.25 4.90
N ASN A 83 -22.69 2.66 5.99
CA ASN A 83 -23.27 3.37 7.11
C ASN A 83 -22.17 4.01 8.00
N ASP A 84 -22.55 4.96 8.85
CA ASP A 84 -21.61 5.65 9.74
C ASP A 84 -20.94 4.72 10.78
N ASN A 85 -21.58 3.59 11.09
CA ASN A 85 -21.08 2.54 11.99
C ASN A 85 -20.28 1.44 11.27
N GLN A 86 -20.06 1.59 9.96
CA GLN A 86 -19.32 0.63 9.14
C GLN A 86 -17.92 1.15 8.83
N MET A 87 -16.93 0.30 9.09
CA MET A 87 -15.52 0.60 8.85
C MET A 87 -14.88 -0.49 8.00
N ILE A 88 -14.04 -0.07 7.05
CA ILE A 88 -13.26 -0.97 6.19
C ILE A 88 -11.78 -0.60 6.27
N ASN A 89 -10.91 -1.60 6.15
CA ASN A 89 -9.45 -1.46 6.29
C ASN A 89 -8.73 -0.80 5.08
N HIS A 90 -9.47 -0.31 4.09
CA HIS A 90 -8.93 0.30 2.87
C HIS A 90 -9.57 1.65 2.58
N PHE A 91 -8.77 2.62 2.14
CA PHE A 91 -9.30 3.88 1.61
C PHE A 91 -9.73 3.71 0.13
N PRO A 92 -10.77 4.45 -0.31
CA PRO A 92 -11.04 4.65 -1.72
C PRO A 92 -9.78 5.16 -2.44
N ASN A 93 -9.54 4.68 -3.66
CA ASN A 93 -8.39 5.11 -4.49
C ASN A 93 -7.01 4.94 -3.84
N HIS A 94 -6.85 4.04 -2.86
CA HIS A 94 -5.55 3.74 -2.22
C HIS A 94 -4.43 3.38 -3.22
N TYR A 95 -4.82 2.87 -4.41
CA TYR A 95 -3.89 2.48 -5.48
C TYR A 95 -3.12 3.65 -6.11
N GLU A 96 -3.56 4.90 -5.92
CA GLU A 96 -2.88 6.11 -6.40
C GLU A 96 -1.44 6.26 -5.85
N LEU A 97 -1.20 5.75 -4.64
CA LEU A 97 0.12 5.79 -3.99
C LEU A 97 0.76 4.40 -3.87
N SER A 98 -0.02 3.32 -3.82
CA SER A 98 0.54 1.97 -3.68
C SER A 98 0.98 1.33 -5.01
N ARG A 99 0.46 1.80 -6.15
CA ARG A 99 0.94 1.35 -7.47
C ARG A 99 2.14 2.19 -7.92
N LYS A 100 3.22 1.53 -8.34
CA LYS A 100 4.48 2.20 -8.74
C LYS A 100 4.30 3.19 -9.89
N ASP A 101 3.52 2.84 -10.90
CA ASP A 101 3.23 3.69 -12.06
C ASP A 101 2.46 4.96 -11.67
N LEU A 102 1.45 4.83 -10.82
CA LEU A 102 0.66 5.97 -10.34
C LEU A 102 1.44 6.82 -9.33
N LEU A 103 2.22 6.21 -8.44
CA LEU A 103 3.07 6.92 -7.49
C LEU A 103 4.02 7.88 -8.23
N VAL A 104 4.73 7.38 -9.25
CA VAL A 104 5.67 8.20 -10.04
C VAL A 104 4.94 9.32 -10.77
N LYS A 105 3.79 9.04 -11.39
CA LYS A 105 2.97 10.05 -12.06
C LYS A 105 2.47 11.12 -11.09
N ASN A 106 2.00 10.73 -9.92
CA ASN A 106 1.48 11.62 -8.89
C ASN A 106 2.58 12.51 -8.29
N ILE A 107 3.77 11.97 -8.02
CA ILE A 107 4.91 12.74 -7.54
C ILE A 107 5.40 13.73 -8.61
N LYS A 108 5.47 13.32 -9.89
CA LYS A 108 5.82 14.24 -11.00
C LYS A 108 4.80 15.38 -11.12
N ARG A 109 3.49 15.07 -11.03
CA ARG A 109 2.42 16.08 -11.05
C ARG A 109 2.54 17.04 -9.86
N TYR A 110 2.71 16.50 -8.65
CA TYR A 110 2.84 17.27 -7.42
C TYR A 110 4.01 18.26 -7.46
N ARG A 111 5.19 17.81 -7.92
CA ARG A 111 6.35 18.69 -8.11
C ARG A 111 6.06 19.84 -9.08
N LYS A 112 5.44 19.55 -10.22
CA LYS A 112 5.07 20.57 -11.22
C LYS A 112 4.03 21.56 -10.71
N ASP A 113 3.07 21.09 -9.92
CA ASP A 113 2.07 21.96 -9.29
C ASP A 113 2.73 22.92 -8.29
N LEU A 114 3.64 22.43 -7.45
CA LEU A 114 4.39 23.27 -6.51
C LEU A 114 5.30 24.30 -7.21
N GLU A 115 5.92 23.94 -8.35
CA GLU A 115 6.70 24.88 -9.16
C GLU A 115 5.84 26.01 -9.72
N ARG A 116 4.66 25.67 -10.25
CA ARG A 116 3.70 26.65 -10.77
C ARG A 116 3.22 27.59 -9.68
N ASP A 117 3.00 27.07 -8.47
CA ASP A 117 2.48 27.82 -7.34
C ASP A 117 3.60 28.56 -6.57
N GLY A 118 4.87 28.46 -7.01
CA GLY A 118 6.00 29.14 -6.40
C GLY A 118 6.33 28.65 -4.98
N ASN A 119 5.96 27.41 -4.66
CA ASN A 119 6.12 26.86 -3.31
C ASN A 119 7.58 26.50 -3.04
N GLY A 120 8.11 26.89 -1.87
CA GLY A 120 9.50 26.60 -1.47
C GLY A 120 9.85 25.10 -1.44
N LEU A 121 8.87 24.20 -1.31
CA LEU A 121 9.11 22.76 -1.43
C LEU A 121 9.60 22.32 -2.81
N ALA A 122 9.33 23.11 -3.86
CA ALA A 122 9.82 22.89 -5.22
C ALA A 122 11.17 23.57 -5.49
N GLU A 123 11.85 24.09 -4.47
CA GLU A 123 13.20 24.64 -4.60
C GLU A 123 14.12 23.60 -5.26
N LYS A 124 14.87 24.05 -6.26
CA LYS A 124 15.80 23.23 -7.05
C LYS A 124 17.18 23.42 -6.47
N ALA A 125 17.89 22.33 -6.21
CA ALA A 125 19.29 22.42 -5.82
C ALA A 125 20.10 23.01 -6.98
N GLU A 126 20.83 24.09 -6.74
CA GLU A 126 21.82 24.61 -7.68
C GLU A 126 22.92 23.55 -7.85
N SER A 127 22.94 22.85 -8.98
CA SER A 127 24.08 21.98 -9.30
C SER A 127 24.62 22.29 -10.69
N ASN A 128 25.77 22.96 -10.70
CA ASN A 128 26.63 23.18 -11.86
C ASN A 128 27.39 21.91 -12.30
N TRP A 129 27.11 20.76 -11.66
CA TRP A 129 27.82 19.48 -11.86
C TRP A 129 26.96 18.40 -12.53
N SER A 130 25.66 18.61 -12.67
CA SER A 130 24.76 17.58 -13.18
C SER A 130 24.47 17.81 -14.66
N ASN A 131 25.15 17.07 -15.53
CA ASN A 131 24.72 16.84 -16.91
C ASN A 131 23.47 15.95 -17.00
N SER A 132 22.85 15.55 -15.88
CA SER A 132 21.52 14.92 -15.91
C SER A 132 20.46 16.01 -16.09
N ALA A 133 19.57 15.80 -17.06
CA ALA A 133 18.42 16.67 -17.32
C ALA A 133 17.35 16.59 -16.20
N SER A 134 17.59 15.78 -15.16
CA SER A 134 16.72 15.76 -14.00
C SER A 134 17.03 16.94 -13.09
N THR A 135 16.10 17.90 -13.07
CA THR A 135 15.98 18.86 -11.97
C THR A 135 16.03 18.09 -10.64
N ARG A 136 17.05 18.36 -9.82
CA ARG A 136 17.09 17.86 -8.45
C ARG A 136 16.37 18.84 -7.53
N TYR A 137 15.30 18.37 -6.90
CA TYR A 137 14.56 19.15 -5.91
C TYR A 137 15.28 19.07 -4.57
N LEU A 138 15.42 20.18 -3.85
CA LEU A 138 16.09 20.21 -2.56
C LEU A 138 15.32 19.38 -1.51
N HIS A 139 14.00 19.48 -1.50
CA HIS A 139 13.14 18.84 -0.49
C HIS A 139 12.43 17.57 -0.99
N LEU A 140 12.36 17.36 -2.31
CA LEU A 140 11.58 16.28 -2.91
C LEU A 140 12.45 15.22 -3.61
N ASP A 141 13.76 15.15 -3.34
CA ASP A 141 14.70 14.18 -3.94
C ASP A 141 14.78 12.84 -3.16
N PHE A 142 13.61 12.23 -2.92
CA PHE A 142 13.51 10.91 -2.26
C PHE A 142 12.91 9.83 -3.17
N VAL A 143 12.51 10.19 -4.40
CA VAL A 143 12.02 9.26 -5.42
C VAL A 143 13.03 9.21 -6.56
N PRO A 144 13.62 8.04 -6.86
CA PRO A 144 14.61 7.92 -7.92
C PRO A 144 14.00 8.20 -9.29
N ILE A 145 14.85 8.56 -10.26
CA ILE A 145 14.44 8.74 -11.65
C ILE A 145 13.77 7.45 -12.13
N THR A 146 12.50 7.56 -12.50
CA THR A 146 11.67 6.42 -12.87
C THR A 146 10.88 6.75 -14.14
N PHE A 147 10.82 5.77 -15.03
CA PHE A 147 10.12 5.81 -16.31
C PHE A 147 9.05 4.72 -16.36
N VAL A 148 7.87 5.04 -16.87
CA VAL A 148 6.77 4.09 -17.03
C VAL A 148 6.74 3.63 -18.49
N LEU A 149 7.14 2.39 -18.74
CA LEU A 149 7.15 1.80 -20.07
C LEU A 149 5.77 1.22 -20.44
N PRO A 150 5.37 1.24 -21.73
CA PRO A 150 6.14 1.70 -22.90
C PRO A 150 6.09 3.23 -23.12
N ALA A 151 5.24 3.95 -22.40
CA ALA A 151 4.96 5.38 -22.64
C ALA A 151 6.21 6.28 -22.57
N ASP A 152 7.10 6.01 -21.61
CA ASP A 152 8.29 6.82 -21.36
C ASP A 152 9.57 6.24 -22.03
N TYR A 153 9.46 5.29 -22.98
CA TYR A 153 10.62 4.60 -23.56
C TYR A 153 11.65 5.54 -24.17
N ASN A 154 11.21 6.52 -24.98
CA ASN A 154 12.14 7.46 -25.61
C ASN A 154 12.87 8.33 -24.57
N MET A 155 12.17 8.77 -23.53
CA MET A 155 12.77 9.54 -22.43
C MET A 155 13.80 8.72 -21.67
N PHE A 156 13.52 7.44 -21.43
CA PHE A 156 14.48 6.51 -20.83
C PHE A 156 15.73 6.36 -21.70
N VAL A 157 15.57 6.16 -23.01
CA VAL A 157 16.69 6.00 -23.94
C VAL A 157 17.56 7.26 -23.98
N GLU A 158 16.97 8.45 -23.95
CA GLU A 158 17.71 9.72 -23.86
C GLU A 158 18.52 9.81 -22.57
N GLU A 159 17.95 9.43 -21.43
CA GLU A 159 18.65 9.48 -20.15
C GLU A 159 19.76 8.42 -20.06
N TYR A 160 19.52 7.22 -20.58
CA TYR A 160 20.53 6.15 -20.68
C TYR A 160 21.74 6.59 -21.52
N ARG A 161 21.50 7.25 -22.67
CA ARG A 161 22.58 7.75 -23.55
C ARG A 161 23.47 8.81 -22.89
N LYS A 162 22.94 9.61 -21.96
CA LYS A 162 23.72 10.64 -21.25
C LYS A 162 24.72 10.02 -20.26
N ASN A 163 24.33 8.93 -19.61
CA ASN A 163 25.20 8.23 -18.66
C ASN A 163 25.10 6.70 -18.82
N PRO A 164 25.77 6.13 -19.84
CA PRO A 164 25.68 4.70 -20.16
C PRO A 164 26.17 3.76 -19.04
N GLN A 165 26.95 4.28 -18.10
CA GLN A 165 27.49 3.53 -16.95
C GLN A 165 26.49 3.43 -15.78
N SER A 166 25.30 4.03 -15.91
CA SER A 166 24.27 3.98 -14.87
C SER A 166 23.61 2.60 -14.83
N THR A 167 23.49 2.04 -13.62
CA THR A 167 22.71 0.82 -13.38
C THR A 167 21.23 1.14 -13.29
N TRP A 168 20.39 0.37 -14.00
CA TRP A 168 18.94 0.52 -14.01
C TRP A 168 18.25 -0.73 -13.47
N ILE A 169 17.12 -0.53 -12.80
CA ILE A 169 16.32 -1.62 -12.23
C ILE A 169 14.95 -1.61 -12.89
N MET A 170 14.65 -2.65 -13.67
CA MET A 170 13.31 -2.85 -14.21
C MET A 170 12.43 -3.53 -13.15
N LYS A 171 11.24 -2.97 -12.91
CA LYS A 171 10.23 -3.56 -12.01
C LYS A 171 8.91 -3.69 -12.74
N PRO A 172 8.13 -4.76 -12.48
CA PRO A 172 6.81 -4.90 -13.08
C PRO A 172 5.86 -3.81 -12.58
N CYS A 173 5.05 -3.27 -13.49
CA CYS A 173 3.85 -2.52 -13.16
C CYS A 173 2.71 -3.52 -12.92
N VAL A 174 1.85 -3.24 -11.93
CA VAL A 174 0.85 -4.18 -11.39
C VAL A 174 0.10 -4.93 -12.49
N LEU A 175 0.03 -6.26 -12.36
CA LEU A 175 -0.70 -7.17 -13.25
C LEU A 175 -2.22 -6.90 -13.17
N PRO A 176 -2.99 -7.12 -14.27
CA PRO A 176 -4.42 -6.84 -14.32
C PRO A 176 -5.24 -7.53 -13.21
N PRO A 177 -6.44 -6.98 -12.88
CA PRO A 177 -7.27 -7.45 -11.76
C PRO A 177 -7.64 -8.94 -11.80
N ASP A 178 -7.68 -9.55 -12.98
CA ASP A 178 -8.14 -10.93 -13.19
C ASP A 178 -7.04 -11.97 -12.99
N GLY A 179 -5.83 -11.53 -12.66
CA GLY A 179 -4.70 -12.38 -12.37
C GLY A 179 -4.26 -12.19 -10.93
N VAL A 180 -4.65 -13.11 -10.05
CA VAL A 180 -3.86 -13.35 -8.83
C VAL A 180 -2.41 -13.56 -9.32
N PRO A 181 -1.41 -12.81 -8.83
CA PRO A 181 -0.03 -13.08 -9.19
C PRO A 181 0.29 -14.53 -8.80
N ASP A 182 0.32 -15.45 -9.77
CA ASP A 182 0.74 -16.82 -9.49
C ASP A 182 2.23 -16.73 -9.13
N VAL A 183 2.60 -17.25 -7.97
CA VAL A 183 4.02 -17.37 -7.57
C VAL A 183 4.81 -18.18 -8.60
N ARG A 184 4.13 -19.02 -9.39
CA ARG A 184 4.67 -19.82 -10.49
C ARG A 184 4.69 -19.09 -11.84
N TRP A 185 4.19 -17.86 -11.92
CA TRP A 185 4.40 -17.06 -13.13
C TRP A 185 5.88 -16.83 -13.32
N ASN A 186 6.34 -17.08 -14.54
CA ASN A 186 7.71 -16.82 -14.89
C ASN A 186 7.95 -15.30 -14.81
N LYS A 187 8.63 -14.87 -13.76
CA LYS A 187 8.98 -13.46 -13.52
C LYS A 187 10.21 -13.04 -14.33
N ILE A 188 10.82 -14.01 -15.01
CA ILE A 188 11.96 -13.81 -15.90
C ILE A 188 11.38 -13.42 -17.27
N PRO A 189 11.60 -12.18 -17.73
CA PRO A 189 11.27 -11.81 -19.09
C PRO A 189 11.99 -12.75 -20.06
N SER A 190 11.35 -13.16 -21.15
CA SER A 190 12.04 -13.95 -22.18
C SER A 190 13.26 -13.18 -22.71
N GLN A 191 14.28 -13.89 -23.21
CA GLN A 191 15.48 -13.28 -23.78
C GLN A 191 15.14 -12.21 -24.84
N ASP A 192 14.10 -12.47 -25.62
CA ASP A 192 13.59 -11.54 -26.65
C ASP A 192 12.96 -10.27 -26.04
N ALA A 193 12.34 -10.37 -24.87
CA ALA A 193 11.75 -9.24 -24.14
C ALA A 193 12.80 -8.38 -23.41
N LEU A 194 13.97 -8.96 -23.12
CA LEU A 194 15.11 -8.23 -22.57
C LEU A 194 15.81 -7.37 -23.62
N GLY A 195 15.65 -7.66 -24.91
CA GLY A 195 16.27 -6.88 -25.99
C GLY A 195 17.78 -6.73 -25.77
N ASN A 196 18.22 -5.51 -25.47
CA ASN A 196 19.62 -5.15 -25.20
C ASN A 196 19.93 -4.90 -23.71
N PHE A 197 19.09 -5.39 -22.80
CA PHE A 197 19.33 -5.36 -21.36
C PHE A 197 19.98 -6.67 -20.89
N GLU A 198 21.05 -6.56 -20.11
CA GLU A 198 21.72 -7.70 -19.48
C GLU A 198 21.15 -7.93 -18.07
N LEU A 199 20.78 -9.18 -17.77
CA LEU A 199 20.31 -9.57 -16.43
C LEU A 199 21.53 -9.69 -15.50
N LEU A 200 21.75 -8.68 -14.67
CA LEU A 200 22.92 -8.63 -13.77
C LEU A 200 22.76 -9.50 -12.52
N LEU A 201 21.52 -9.72 -12.07
CA LEU A 201 21.20 -10.51 -10.89
C LEU A 201 19.86 -11.22 -11.11
N ASP A 202 19.91 -12.55 -11.11
CA ASP A 202 18.72 -13.39 -11.10
C ASP A 202 18.36 -13.69 -9.64
N GLU A 203 17.34 -13.00 -9.12
CA GLU A 203 16.86 -13.16 -7.73
C GLU A 203 16.43 -14.61 -7.44
N GLU A 204 16.00 -15.37 -8.44
CA GLU A 204 15.54 -16.75 -8.27
C GLU A 204 16.72 -17.73 -8.22
N ILE A 205 17.74 -17.55 -9.08
CA ILE A 205 19.01 -18.29 -8.98
C ILE A 205 19.70 -17.99 -7.66
N ALA A 206 19.80 -16.72 -7.27
CA ALA A 206 20.40 -16.33 -5.99
C ALA A 206 19.66 -16.94 -4.79
N ALA A 207 18.32 -16.98 -4.83
CA ALA A 207 17.51 -17.63 -3.79
C ALA A 207 17.63 -19.16 -3.79
N GLN A 208 17.82 -19.79 -4.96
CA GLN A 208 18.08 -21.22 -5.07
C GLN A 208 19.46 -21.57 -4.52
N GLU A 209 20.48 -20.75 -4.78
CA GLU A 209 21.83 -20.90 -4.23
C GLU A 209 21.83 -20.74 -2.71
N GLU A 210 21.11 -19.76 -2.14
CA GLU A 210 20.94 -19.62 -0.69
C GLU A 210 20.23 -20.82 -0.07
N ASN A 211 19.18 -21.34 -0.71
CA ASN A 211 18.46 -22.52 -0.23
C ASN A 211 19.29 -23.81 -0.33
N GLN A 212 20.12 -23.95 -1.36
CA GLN A 212 21.10 -25.04 -1.47
C GLN A 212 22.18 -24.93 -0.40
N HIS A 213 22.69 -23.72 -0.12
CA HIS A 213 23.63 -23.49 0.98
C HIS A 213 23.01 -23.78 2.36
N ALA A 214 21.78 -23.33 2.60
CA ALA A 214 21.07 -23.55 3.86
C ALA A 214 20.74 -25.03 4.09
N SER A 215 20.38 -25.76 3.03
CA SER A 215 20.14 -27.22 3.09
C SER A 215 21.43 -28.00 3.31
N HIS A 216 22.54 -27.63 2.67
CA HIS A 216 23.86 -28.22 2.92
C HIS A 216 24.30 -28.01 4.38
N ILE A 217 24.10 -26.81 4.94
CA ILE A 217 24.40 -26.50 6.36
C ILE A 217 23.51 -27.33 7.31
N ARG A 218 22.22 -27.53 6.98
CA ARG A 218 21.31 -28.37 7.79
C ARG A 218 21.71 -29.85 7.75
N ILE A 219 22.13 -30.36 6.59
CA ILE A 219 22.63 -31.73 6.43
C ILE A 219 23.94 -31.93 7.22
N CYS A 220 24.89 -31.00 7.11
CA CYS A 220 26.13 -31.05 7.89
C CYS A 220 25.88 -31.02 9.40
N LYS A 221 24.94 -30.19 9.88
CA LYS A 221 24.53 -30.16 11.30
C LYS A 221 23.82 -31.45 11.74
N SER A 222 23.02 -32.05 10.87
CA SER A 222 22.36 -33.34 11.13
C SER A 222 23.36 -34.51 11.22
N LEU A 223 24.43 -34.48 10.43
CA LEU A 223 25.47 -35.53 10.44
C LEU A 223 26.40 -35.40 11.65
N ALA A 224 26.71 -34.17 12.08
CA ALA A 224 27.51 -33.91 13.29
C ALA A 224 26.82 -34.39 14.59
N ASN A 225 25.48 -34.40 14.64
CA ASN A 225 24.71 -34.87 15.79
C ASN A 225 24.45 -36.38 15.81
N ARG A 226 24.93 -37.12 14.81
CA ARG A 226 24.67 -38.57 14.67
C ARG A 226 25.75 -39.46 15.31
N TRP A 227 26.77 -38.86 15.93
CA TRP A 227 27.78 -39.55 16.73
C TRP A 227 27.75 -39.06 18.18
N LYS A 228 26.86 -39.67 18.97
CA LYS A 228 26.96 -39.82 20.43
C LYS A 228 26.39 -41.18 20.80
#